data_AF-M0DWU7-F1
#
_entry.id   AF-M0DWU7-F1
#
_cell.length_a   1.000
_cell.length_b   1.000
_cell.length_c   1.000
_cell.angle_alpha   90.00
_cell.angle_beta   90.00
_cell.angle_gamma   90.00
#
_symmetry.space_group_name_H-M   'P 1'
#
loop_
_entity.id
_entity.type
_entity.pdbx_description
1 polymer ?
#
loop_
_entity_poly.entity_id
_entity_poly.type
_entity_poly.pdbx_seq_one_letter_code
_entity_poly.pdbx_strand_id
1 'polypeptide(L)'
;MSVWRGFLRKSATICDPGSHGAIDATFFDRETASRHYQHRSDRHIRTLETTALVDTNSCAILDIHCSAHWPHDTQTGRRVALRNTEEIESLAGDKGYDDQSLRDALRSEGVRPLLRHRLFAAV
;
A
#
# COMPACT_ATOMS: atom_id res chain seq x y z
N MET A 1 -11.75 0.42 -7.23
CA MET A 1 -10.44 1.11 -7.17
C MET A 1 -9.95 1.71 -8.48
N SER A 2 -10.50 1.36 -9.66
CA SER A 2 -10.03 1.92 -10.95
C SER A 2 -10.14 3.45 -11.05
N VAL A 3 -11.27 4.04 -10.64
CA VAL A 3 -11.49 5.50 -10.66
C VAL A 3 -10.45 6.24 -9.80
N TRP A 4 -10.28 5.82 -8.54
CA TRP A 4 -9.30 6.42 -7.63
C TRP A 4 -7.87 6.30 -8.14
N ARG A 5 -7.48 5.16 -8.70
CA ARG A 5 -6.15 5.00 -9.28
C ARG A 5 -5.94 5.87 -10.53
N GLY A 6 -6.99 6.04 -11.35
CA GLY A 6 -6.94 6.98 -12.47
C GLY A 6 -6.75 8.43 -12.01
N PHE A 7 -7.43 8.84 -10.93
CA PHE A 7 -7.23 10.14 -10.30
C PHE A 7 -5.80 10.29 -9.73
N LEU A 8 -5.34 9.31 -8.94
CA LEU A 8 -4.01 9.33 -8.32
C LEU A 8 -2.89 9.42 -9.34
N ARG A 9 -2.98 8.66 -10.46
CA ARG A 9 -2.01 8.78 -11.55
C ARG A 9 -1.94 10.19 -12.11
N LYS A 10 -3.09 10.81 -12.38
CA LYS A 10 -3.14 12.20 -12.88
C LYS A 10 -2.59 13.20 -11.87
N SER A 11 -2.90 13.04 -10.58
CA SER A 11 -2.34 13.93 -9.55
C SER A 11 -0.84 13.72 -9.38
N ALA A 12 -0.37 12.48 -9.42
CA ALA A 12 1.05 12.16 -9.33
C ALA A 12 1.83 12.78 -10.48
N THR A 13 1.34 12.73 -11.72
CA THR A 13 2.01 13.38 -12.87
C THR A 13 2.22 14.89 -12.66
N ILE A 14 1.34 15.58 -11.92
CA ILE A 14 1.51 17.01 -11.61
C ILE A 14 2.67 17.25 -10.64
N CYS A 15 2.97 16.27 -9.78
CA CYS A 15 4.02 16.32 -8.78
C CYS A 15 5.41 15.93 -9.29
N ASP A 16 5.53 15.46 -10.55
CA ASP A 16 6.78 15.00 -11.16
C ASP A 16 7.58 14.02 -10.27
N PRO A 17 7.00 12.84 -9.95
CA PRO A 17 7.57 11.93 -8.97
C PRO A 17 8.88 11.33 -9.48
N GLY A 18 9.78 11.02 -8.55
CA GLY A 18 10.99 10.25 -8.84
C GLY A 18 10.69 8.76 -9.04
N SER A 19 11.77 7.97 -9.04
CA SER A 19 11.72 6.51 -9.22
C SER A 19 11.79 5.73 -7.89
N HIS A 20 11.56 6.36 -6.74
CA HIS A 20 11.81 5.73 -5.44
C HIS A 20 10.56 5.77 -4.58
N GLY A 21 9.96 4.60 -4.35
CA GLY A 21 8.72 4.45 -3.60
C GLY A 21 8.93 4.09 -2.12
N ALA A 22 7.98 4.47 -1.29
CA ALA A 22 7.79 3.94 0.07
C ALA A 22 6.36 3.42 0.23
N ILE A 23 6.21 2.33 0.98
CA ILE A 23 4.91 1.72 1.28
C ILE A 23 4.66 1.65 2.77
N ASP A 24 3.45 2.02 3.18
CA ASP A 24 2.97 1.89 4.55
C ASP A 24 1.45 1.70 4.58
N ALA A 25 0.93 1.24 5.72
CA ALA A 25 -0.50 1.08 5.97
C ALA A 25 -0.95 1.95 7.14
N THR A 26 -2.11 2.59 6.98
CA THR A 26 -2.76 3.36 8.03
C THR A 26 -4.22 2.98 8.15
N PHE A 27 -4.82 3.25 9.30
CA PHE A 27 -6.21 2.91 9.60
C PHE A 27 -7.06 4.18 9.68
N PHE A 28 -8.22 4.16 9.04
CA PHE A 28 -9.23 5.20 9.10
C PHE A 28 -10.48 4.68 9.80
N ASP A 29 -10.77 5.21 10.98
CA ASP A 29 -12.03 4.94 11.66
C ASP A 29 -13.18 5.70 10.99
N ARG A 30 -14.31 5.01 10.82
CA ARG A 30 -15.58 5.56 10.32
C ARG A 30 -16.60 5.60 11.44
N GLU A 31 -16.85 6.80 11.97
CA GLU A 31 -17.83 7.00 13.04
C GLU A 31 -19.29 6.90 12.55
N THR A 32 -19.59 7.36 11.33
CA THR A 32 -20.96 7.37 10.78
C THR A 32 -21.04 6.73 9.40
N ALA A 33 -21.78 5.63 9.29
CA ALA A 33 -22.15 5.01 8.02
C ALA A 33 -23.66 5.14 7.80
N SER A 34 -24.10 5.40 6.56
CA SER A 34 -25.53 5.45 6.25
C SER A 34 -26.20 4.10 6.52
N ARG A 35 -27.44 4.13 7.00
CA ARG A 35 -28.22 2.92 7.37
C ARG A 35 -28.33 1.92 6.21
N HIS A 36 -28.42 2.44 4.98
CA HIS A 36 -28.42 1.66 3.75
C HIS A 36 -27.11 0.90 3.53
N TYR A 37 -25.96 1.51 3.85
CA TYR A 37 -24.65 0.87 3.73
C TYR A 37 -24.41 -0.16 4.83
N GLN A 38 -24.86 0.13 6.06
CA GLN A 38 -24.78 -0.79 7.19
C GLN A 38 -25.53 -2.10 6.96
N HIS A 39 -26.69 -2.06 6.28
CA HIS A 39 -27.50 -3.24 6.00
C HIS A 39 -26.90 -4.18 4.94
N ARG A 40 -26.04 -3.64 4.07
CA ARG A 40 -25.54 -4.34 2.89
C ARG A 40 -24.11 -4.85 3.07
N SER A 41 -23.34 -4.23 3.97
CA SER A 41 -22.13 -4.84 4.52
C SER A 41 -22.55 -5.67 5.72
N ASP A 42 -22.44 -7.00 5.64
CA ASP A 42 -22.87 -7.96 6.67
C ASP A 42 -22.15 -7.84 8.04
N ARG A 43 -21.43 -6.74 8.28
CA ARG A 43 -20.70 -6.41 9.50
C ARG A 43 -20.63 -4.90 9.70
N HIS A 44 -20.58 -4.50 10.97
CA HIS A 44 -20.10 -3.19 11.42
C HIS A 44 -18.63 -3.00 11.00
N ILE A 45 -18.37 -2.68 9.74
CA ILE A 45 -17.06 -2.18 9.32
C ILE A 45 -16.90 -0.85 10.06
N ARG A 46 -16.00 -0.77 11.04
CA ARG A 46 -15.71 0.45 11.80
C ARG A 46 -14.40 1.11 11.38
N THR A 47 -13.50 0.35 10.80
CA THR A 47 -12.17 0.83 10.42
C THR A 47 -11.81 0.30 9.04
N LEU A 48 -11.22 1.16 8.22
CA LEU A 48 -10.66 0.84 6.92
C LEU A 48 -9.15 0.91 7.01
N GLU A 49 -8.50 -0.19 6.67
CA GLU A 49 -7.06 -0.18 6.44
C GLU A 49 -6.80 0.39 5.03
N THR A 50 -5.85 1.31 4.93
CA THR A 50 -5.39 1.89 3.67
C THR A 50 -3.89 1.73 3.58
N THR A 51 -3.46 0.87 2.66
CA THR A 51 -2.05 0.79 2.25
C THR A 51 -1.81 1.80 1.14
N ALA A 52 -0.83 2.68 1.32
CA ALA A 52 -0.44 3.69 0.35
C ALA A 52 1.00 3.45 -0.12
N LEU A 53 1.22 3.59 -1.42
CA LEU A 53 2.55 3.68 -2.03
C LEU A 53 2.75 5.13 -2.45
N VAL A 54 3.84 5.73 -1.97
CA VAL A 54 4.18 7.13 -2.19
C VAL A 54 5.54 7.27 -2.83
N ASP A 55 5.74 8.29 -3.64
CA ASP A 55 7.08 8.71 -4.05
C ASP A 55 7.81 9.37 -2.88
N THR A 56 9.09 9.06 -2.72
CA THR A 56 9.89 9.52 -1.59
C THR A 56 10.42 10.94 -1.74
N ASN A 57 10.44 11.48 -2.97
CA ASN A 57 10.91 12.84 -3.23
C ASN A 57 9.76 13.86 -3.19
N SER A 58 8.74 13.65 -4.02
CA SER A 58 7.59 14.54 -4.17
C SER A 58 6.49 14.32 -3.12
N CYS A 59 6.54 13.21 -2.37
CA CYS A 59 5.46 12.75 -1.50
C CYS A 59 4.13 12.49 -2.22
N ALA A 60 4.15 12.36 -3.56
CA ALA A 60 2.96 12.04 -4.33
C ALA A 60 2.46 10.63 -4.01
N ILE A 61 1.15 10.47 -3.81
CA ILE A 61 0.53 9.16 -3.65
C ILE A 61 0.39 8.52 -5.03
N LEU A 62 1.14 7.44 -5.27
CA LEU A 62 1.20 6.74 -6.56
C LEU A 62 0.08 5.68 -6.68
N ASP A 63 -0.19 4.94 -5.61
CA ASP A 63 -1.28 3.96 -5.56
C ASP A 63 -1.78 3.75 -4.13
N ILE A 64 -3.02 3.28 -4.01
CA ILE A 64 -3.63 2.90 -2.73
C ILE A 64 -4.39 1.57 -2.84
N HIS A 65 -4.49 0.89 -1.70
CA HIS A 65 -5.44 -0.19 -1.50
C HIS A 65 -6.17 0.01 -0.18
N CYS A 66 -7.49 0.14 -0.24
CA CYS A 66 -8.34 0.18 0.95
C CYS A 66 -9.03 -1.16 1.15
N SER A 67 -9.01 -1.69 2.38
CA SER A 67 -9.68 -2.93 2.76
C SER A 67 -10.52 -2.75 4.03
N ALA A 68 -11.69 -3.37 4.02
CA ALA A 68 -12.56 -3.49 5.19
C ALA A 68 -12.44 -4.86 5.89
N HIS A 69 -11.68 -5.79 5.31
CA HIS A 69 -11.54 -7.17 5.80
C HIS A 69 -10.09 -7.54 6.19
N TRP A 70 -9.20 -6.54 6.25
CA TRP A 70 -7.89 -6.57 6.91
C TRP A 70 -7.08 -7.84 6.61
N PRO A 71 -6.81 -8.17 5.32
CA PRO A 71 -5.86 -9.21 4.98
C PRO A 71 -4.46 -8.81 5.45
N HIS A 72 -3.59 -9.79 5.72
CA HIS A 72 -2.22 -9.52 6.16
C HIS A 72 -1.51 -8.45 5.31
N ASP A 73 -0.91 -7.46 5.97
CA ASP A 73 -0.26 -6.29 5.36
C ASP A 73 0.73 -6.67 4.26
N THR A 74 1.43 -7.79 4.40
CA THR A 74 2.35 -8.33 3.39
C THR A 74 1.66 -8.74 2.09
N GLN A 75 0.45 -9.29 2.15
CA GLN A 75 -0.32 -9.62 0.94
C GLN A 75 -0.84 -8.36 0.24
N THR A 76 -1.34 -7.40 1.01
CA THR A 76 -1.83 -6.13 0.49
C THR A 76 -0.69 -5.30 -0.10
N GLY A 77 0.40 -5.17 0.66
CA GLY A 77 1.62 -4.49 0.27
C GLY A 77 2.22 -5.07 -0.99
N ARG A 78 2.34 -6.40 -1.08
CA ARG A 78 2.78 -7.09 -2.31
C ARG A 78 1.92 -6.74 -3.50
N ARG A 79 0.59 -6.75 -3.34
CA ARG A 79 -0.31 -6.40 -4.45
C ARG A 79 -0.12 -4.95 -4.89
N VAL A 80 0.00 -4.00 -3.96
CA VAL A 80 0.23 -2.58 -4.30
C VAL A 80 1.59 -2.40 -4.99
N ALA A 81 2.65 -2.97 -4.42
CA ALA A 81 4.00 -2.88 -4.95
C ALA A 81 4.10 -3.39 -6.39
N LEU A 82 3.63 -4.62 -6.65
CA LEU A 82 3.73 -5.26 -7.97
C LEU A 82 2.87 -4.60 -9.06
N ARG A 83 1.93 -3.72 -8.69
CA ARG A 83 1.15 -2.94 -9.67
C ARG A 83 1.89 -1.70 -10.17
N ASN A 84 3.00 -1.33 -9.53
CA ASN A 84 3.70 -0.06 -9.76
C ASN A 84 5.19 -0.28 -10.06
N THR A 85 5.62 -1.51 -10.39
CA THR A 85 7.02 -1.84 -10.67
C THR A 85 7.59 -1.14 -11.89
N GLU A 86 6.74 -0.74 -12.83
CA GLU A 86 7.15 0.08 -13.99
C GLU A 86 7.47 1.53 -13.61
N GLU A 87 6.98 2.02 -12.46
CA GLU A 87 7.09 3.42 -12.02
C GLU A 87 8.19 3.62 -10.96
N ILE A 88 8.73 2.54 -10.38
CA ILE A 88 9.71 2.62 -9.29
C ILE A 88 10.90 1.69 -9.53
N GLU A 89 12.10 2.17 -9.23
CA GLU A 89 13.36 1.42 -9.23
C GLU A 89 13.69 0.83 -7.85
N SER A 90 13.15 1.43 -6.78
CA SER A 90 13.30 0.90 -5.43
C SER A 90 12.05 1.09 -4.58
N LEU A 91 11.85 0.20 -3.61
CA LEU A 91 10.72 0.25 -2.69
C LEU A 91 11.18 0.11 -1.23
N ALA A 92 10.97 1.16 -0.45
CA ALA A 92 11.14 1.15 0.99
C ALA A 92 9.87 0.68 1.72
N GLY A 93 10.06 -0.04 2.81
CA GLY A 93 8.97 -0.51 3.66
C GLY A 93 9.49 -0.85 5.05
N ASP A 94 8.62 -0.73 6.04
CA ASP A 94 8.95 -1.00 7.43
C ASP A 94 9.07 -2.52 7.71
N LYS A 95 9.23 -2.90 8.99
CA LYS A 95 9.36 -4.32 9.40
C LYS A 95 8.05 -5.11 9.30
N GLY A 96 6.91 -4.45 9.07
CA GLY A 96 5.63 -5.08 8.77
C GLY A 96 5.64 -5.78 7.41
N TYR A 97 6.46 -5.28 6.48
CA TYR A 97 6.64 -5.83 5.14
C TYR A 97 7.82 -6.80 5.00
N ASP A 98 8.39 -7.30 6.11
CA ASP A 98 9.48 -8.27 6.05
C ASP A 98 8.98 -9.64 5.56
N ASP A 99 8.97 -9.81 4.24
CA ASP A 99 8.54 -11.01 3.55
C ASP A 99 9.47 -11.36 2.39
N GLN A 100 10.00 -12.59 2.40
CA GLN A 100 10.94 -13.04 1.37
C GLN A 100 10.27 -13.14 0.00
N SER A 101 9.00 -13.57 -0.06
CA SER A 101 8.27 -13.70 -1.32
C SER A 101 8.04 -12.35 -2.01
N LEU A 102 7.86 -11.28 -1.22
CA LEU A 102 7.79 -9.91 -1.70
C LEU A 102 9.14 -9.43 -2.22
N ARG A 103 10.24 -9.69 -1.49
CA ARG A 103 11.60 -9.33 -1.93
C ARG A 103 11.94 -9.99 -3.28
N ASP A 104 11.63 -11.27 -3.42
CA ASP A 104 11.94 -12.02 -4.63
C ASP A 104 11.07 -11.56 -5.81
N ALA A 105 9.79 -11.28 -5.57
CA ALA A 105 8.90 -10.72 -6.59
C ALA A 105 9.31 -9.30 -7.03
N LEU A 106 9.81 -8.46 -6.13
CA LEU A 106 10.33 -7.14 -6.51
C LEU A 106 11.60 -7.27 -7.36
N ARG A 107 12.51 -8.16 -6.96
CA ARG A 107 13.76 -8.41 -7.70
C ARG A 107 13.52 -8.99 -9.08
N SER A 108 12.52 -9.87 -9.25
CA SER A 108 12.18 -10.41 -10.57
C SER A 108 11.66 -9.32 -11.53
N GLU A 109 11.09 -8.25 -10.99
CA GLU A 109 10.62 -7.08 -11.74
C GLU A 109 11.69 -5.98 -11.83
N GLY A 110 12.93 -6.24 -11.40
CA GLY A 110 14.03 -5.26 -11.43
C GLY A 110 13.98 -4.18 -10.34
N VAL A 111 13.03 -4.25 -9.40
CA VAL A 111 12.87 -3.28 -8.31
C VAL A 111 13.73 -3.68 -7.11
N ARG A 112 14.52 -2.75 -6.57
CA ARG A 112 15.35 -2.96 -5.38
C ARG A 112 14.52 -2.90 -4.10
N PRO A 113 14.37 -4.00 -3.33
CA PRO A 113 13.63 -3.98 -2.08
C PRO A 113 14.49 -3.40 -0.93
N LEU A 114 13.97 -2.37 -0.26
CA LEU A 114 14.54 -1.72 0.93
C LEU A 114 13.62 -1.97 2.14
N LEU A 115 13.25 -3.23 2.35
CA LEU A 115 12.34 -3.64 3.42
C LEU A 115 13.14 -3.96 4.68
N ARG A 116 12.79 -3.35 5.81
CA ARG A 116 13.49 -3.57 7.09
C ARG A 116 13.26 -5.00 7.58
N HIS A 117 14.32 -5.70 7.97
CA HIS A 117 14.20 -7.03 8.58
C HIS A 117 13.58 -6.96 9.98
N ARG A 118 12.69 -7.89 10.28
CA ARG A 118 12.09 -8.07 11.60
C ARG A 118 13.11 -8.81 12.48
N LEU A 119 13.52 -8.17 13.58
CA LEU A 119 14.37 -8.78 14.58
C LEU A 119 13.51 -9.61 15.53
N PHE A 120 13.80 -10.90 15.63
CA PHE A 120 13.21 -11.78 16.65
C PHE A 120 14.14 -11.78 17.85
N ALA A 121 13.60 -11.57 19.05
CA ALA A 121 14.38 -11.77 20.27
C ALA A 121 14.76 -13.26 20.35
N ALA A 122 16.03 -13.55 20.63
CA ALA A 122 16.42 -14.90 21.03
C ALA A 122 15.75 -15.18 22.38
N VAL A 123 14.97 -16.26 22.44
CA VAL A 123 14.38 -16.78 23.68
C VAL A 123 15.48 -17.41 24.53
#